data_AF-A0A524GWC3-F1
#
_entry.id   AF-A0A524GWC3-F1
#
_cell.length_a   1.000
_cell.length_b   1.000
_cell.length_c   1.000
_cell.angle_alpha   90.00
_cell.angle_beta   90.00
_cell.angle_gamma   90.00
#
_symmetry.space_group_name_H-M   'P 1'
#
loop_
_entity.id
_entity.type
_entity.pdbx_description
1 polymer ?
#
loop_
_entity_poly.entity_id
_entity_poly.type
_entity_poly.pdbx_seq_one_letter_code
_entity_poly.pdbx_strand_id
1 'polypeptide(L)'
;MDERRFESAMLRALGARRRTVFAGVMAEFAAIGTAAGVLASAGASVLAYLVATQVFELPYKFSPAIWLAGVSAGVLIVCVSGYFAARGAVNARPADVLRGANA
;
A
#
# COMPACT_ATOMS: atom_id res chain seq x y z
N MET A 1 -29.55 -1.58 27.15
CA MET A 1 -28.68 -0.39 27.02
C MET A 1 -27.29 -0.64 27.63
N ASP A 2 -27.15 -1.65 28.48
CA ASP A 2 -25.86 -2.06 29.07
C ASP A 2 -24.92 -2.79 28.11
N GLU A 3 -25.46 -3.51 27.11
CA GLU A 3 -24.67 -4.24 26.10
C GLU A 3 -23.72 -3.34 25.28
N ARG A 4 -24.23 -2.20 24.82
CA ARG A 4 -23.46 -1.23 24.00
C ARG A 4 -22.41 -0.48 24.83
N ARG A 5 -22.62 -0.35 26.14
CA ARG A 5 -21.63 0.20 27.08
C ARG A 5 -20.54 -0.81 27.42
N PHE A 6 -20.86 -2.10 27.45
CA PHE A 6 -19.88 -3.16 27.66
C PHE A 6 -18.98 -3.37 26.43
N GLU A 7 -19.56 -3.29 25.23
CA GLU A 7 -18.81 -3.36 23.96
C GLU A 7 -17.83 -2.19 23.79
N SER A 8 -18.26 -0.97 24.15
CA SER A 8 -17.40 0.22 24.12
C SER A 8 -16.35 0.26 25.24
N ALA A 9 -16.60 -0.38 26.39
CA ALA A 9 -15.63 -0.56 27.47
C ALA A 9 -14.59 -1.66 27.14
N MET A 10 -14.98 -2.75 26.49
CA MET A 10 -14.08 -3.81 26.03
C MET A 10 -13.15 -3.32 24.90
N LEU A 11 -13.69 -2.54 23.96
CA LEU A 11 -12.91 -1.87 22.90
C LEU A 11 -11.91 -0.81 23.42
N ARG A 12 -12.05 -0.38 24.68
CA ARG A 12 -11.17 0.57 25.35
C ARG A 12 -10.21 -0.10 26.32
N ALA A 13 -10.61 -1.21 26.95
CA ALA A 13 -9.79 -2.03 27.85
C ALA A 13 -8.73 -2.88 27.11
N LEU A 14 -8.96 -3.22 25.83
CA LEU A 14 -8.06 -4.10 25.07
C LEU A 14 -6.74 -3.47 24.60
N GLY A 15 -6.55 -2.15 24.62
CA GLY A 15 -5.26 -1.52 24.24
C GLY A 15 -4.71 -1.80 22.81
N ALA A 16 -5.35 -2.69 22.04
CA ALA A 16 -4.85 -3.29 20.81
C ALA A 16 -5.22 -2.50 19.53
N ARG A 17 -5.94 -1.38 19.66
CA ARG A 17 -6.78 -0.84 18.58
C ARG A 17 -6.06 -0.06 17.48
N ARG A 18 -4.87 0.50 17.74
CA ARG A 18 -4.11 1.23 16.70
C ARG A 18 -3.26 0.31 15.82
N ARG A 19 -2.61 -0.69 16.42
CA ARG A 19 -1.62 -1.54 15.74
C ARG A 19 -2.26 -2.54 14.78
N THR A 20 -3.41 -3.11 15.16
CA THR A 20 -4.19 -4.03 14.30
C THR A 20 -4.85 -3.31 13.13
N VAL A 21 -5.43 -2.12 13.37
CA VAL A 21 -6.00 -1.28 12.29
C VAL A 21 -4.89 -0.84 11.34
N PHE A 22 -3.73 -0.42 11.87
CA PHE A 22 -2.59 -0.05 11.07
C PHE A 22 -2.06 -1.22 10.22
N ALA A 23 -2.01 -2.43 10.79
CA ALA A 23 -1.61 -3.63 10.07
C ALA A 23 -2.59 -3.99 8.94
N GLY A 24 -3.89 -3.85 9.16
CA GLY A 24 -4.91 -4.04 8.11
C GLY A 24 -4.75 -3.06 6.95
N VAL A 25 -4.59 -1.77 7.25
CA VAL A 25 -4.36 -0.73 6.21
C VAL A 25 -3.04 -0.96 5.47
N MET A 26 -1.97 -1.34 6.16
CA MET A 26 -0.71 -1.70 5.51
C MET A 26 -0.84 -2.94 4.62
N ALA A 27 -1.69 -3.91 4.98
CA ALA A 27 -1.95 -5.07 4.13
C ALA A 27 -2.69 -4.69 2.84
N GLU A 28 -3.64 -3.76 2.90
CA GLU A 28 -4.30 -3.22 1.69
C GLU A 28 -3.30 -2.50 0.79
N PHE A 29 -2.45 -1.63 1.36
CA PHE A 29 -1.40 -0.96 0.60
C PHE A 29 -0.37 -1.94 0.03
N ALA A 30 -0.03 -3.01 0.75
CA ALA A 30 0.84 -4.05 0.22
C ALA A 30 0.21 -4.78 -0.96
N ALA A 31 -1.10 -5.06 -0.92
CA ALA A 31 -1.83 -5.65 -2.04
C ALA A 31 -1.82 -4.73 -3.27
N ILE A 32 -2.13 -3.45 -3.09
CA ILE A 32 -2.10 -2.44 -4.16
C ILE A 32 -0.69 -2.28 -4.71
N GLY A 33 0.33 -2.21 -3.84
CA GLY A 33 1.73 -2.09 -4.23
C GLY A 33 2.24 -3.32 -4.98
N THR A 34 1.78 -4.51 -4.62
CA THR A 34 2.08 -5.75 -5.34
C THR A 34 1.48 -5.70 -6.75
N ALA A 35 0.21 -5.33 -6.87
CA ALA A 35 -0.46 -5.20 -8.17
C ALA A 35 0.23 -4.15 -9.06
N ALA A 36 0.56 -2.98 -8.50
CA ALA A 36 1.29 -1.93 -9.19
C ALA A 36 2.69 -2.38 -9.63
N GLY A 37 3.41 -3.10 -8.77
CA GLY A 37 4.73 -3.62 -9.08
C GLY A 37 4.74 -4.74 -10.12
N VAL A 38 3.71 -5.60 -10.14
CA VAL A 38 3.48 -6.57 -11.23
C VAL A 38 3.24 -5.84 -12.55
N LEU A 39 2.39 -4.82 -12.55
CA LEU A 39 2.10 -4.02 -13.75
C LEU A 39 3.35 -3.30 -14.26
N ALA A 40 4.14 -2.71 -13.35
CA ALA A 40 5.41 -2.08 -13.70
C ALA A 40 6.43 -3.07 -14.28
N SER A 41 6.54 -4.27 -13.70
CA SER A 41 7.44 -5.33 -14.17
C SER A 41 7.04 -5.83 -15.56
N ALA A 42 5.73 -5.99 -15.80
CA ALA A 42 5.19 -6.37 -17.09
C ALA A 42 5.50 -5.29 -18.15
N GLY A 43 5.23 -4.01 -17.84
CA GLY A 43 5.55 -2.90 -18.72
C GLY A 43 7.05 -2.80 -19.03
N ALA A 44 7.91 -2.93 -18.01
CA ALA A 44 9.37 -2.95 -18.19
C ALA A 44 9.83 -4.14 -19.04
N SER A 45 9.23 -5.33 -18.86
CA SER A 45 9.55 -6.51 -19.67
C SER A 45 9.16 -6.31 -21.14
N VAL A 46 7.99 -5.73 -21.40
CA VAL A 46 7.53 -5.40 -22.77
C VAL A 46 8.46 -4.38 -23.41
N LEU A 47 8.80 -3.30 -22.70
CA LEU A 47 9.73 -2.29 -23.18
C LEU A 47 11.12 -2.89 -23.45
N ALA A 48 11.63 -3.73 -22.55
CA ALA A 48 12.90 -4.41 -22.71
C ALA A 48 12.89 -5.34 -23.94
N TYR A 49 11.79 -6.06 -24.17
CA TYR A 49 11.61 -6.88 -25.37
C TYR A 49 11.62 -6.04 -26.65
N LEU A 50 10.86 -4.95 -26.69
CA LEU A 50 10.79 -4.07 -27.85
C LEU A 50 12.14 -3.43 -28.15
N VAL A 51 12.82 -2.90 -27.14
CA VAL A 51 14.14 -2.29 -27.30
C VAL A 51 15.18 -3.32 -27.72
N ALA A 52 15.21 -4.50 -27.08
CA ALA A 52 16.16 -5.55 -27.43
C ALA A 52 16.01 -6.02 -28.88
N THR A 53 14.76 -6.24 -29.33
CA THR A 53 14.48 -6.80 -30.66
C THR A 53 14.50 -5.75 -31.78
N GLN A 54 13.94 -4.56 -31.54
CA GLN A 54 13.76 -3.55 -32.60
C GLN A 54 14.90 -2.55 -32.70
N VAL A 55 15.62 -2.28 -31.60
CA VAL A 55 16.69 -1.27 -31.57
C VAL A 55 18.06 -1.92 -31.63
N PHE A 56 18.24 -3.01 -30.89
CA PHE A 56 19.55 -3.66 -30.74
C PHE A 56 19.70 -4.98 -31.48
N GLU A 57 18.63 -5.52 -32.07
CA GLU A 57 18.61 -6.83 -32.75
C GLU A 57 19.18 -7.99 -31.89
N LEU A 58 19.07 -7.89 -30.56
CA LEU A 58 19.58 -8.86 -29.61
C LEU A 58 18.50 -9.90 -29.24
N PRO A 59 18.89 -11.16 -28.97
CA PRO A 59 17.96 -12.16 -28.47
C PRO A 59 17.48 -11.78 -27.06
N TYR A 60 16.19 -11.47 -26.93
CA TYR A 60 15.59 -11.14 -25.63
C TYR A 60 15.71 -12.33 -24.67
N LYS A 61 16.19 -12.06 -23.44
CA LYS A 61 16.20 -13.02 -22.34
C LYS A 61 15.31 -12.51 -21.22
N PHE A 62 14.37 -13.35 -20.80
CA PHE A 62 13.54 -13.06 -19.64
C PHE A 62 14.41 -12.90 -18.39
N SER A 63 14.24 -11.79 -17.68
CA SER A 63 15.01 -11.48 -16.47
C SER A 63 14.11 -11.49 -15.24
N PRO A 64 14.18 -12.54 -14.39
CA PRO A 64 13.46 -12.57 -13.11
C PRO A 64 13.82 -11.41 -12.18
N ALA A 65 15.00 -10.83 -12.35
CA ALA A 65 15.43 -9.66 -11.58
C ALA A 65 14.53 -8.44 -11.82
N ILE A 66 14.02 -8.24 -13.05
CA ILE A 66 13.09 -7.14 -13.36
C ILE A 66 11.79 -7.30 -12.56
N TRP A 67 11.30 -8.53 -12.45
CA TRP A 67 10.09 -8.85 -11.72
C TRP A 67 10.26 -8.69 -10.21
N LEU A 68 11.35 -9.23 -9.66
CA LEU A 68 11.67 -9.06 -8.23
C LEU A 68 11.84 -7.57 -7.89
N ALA A 69 12.57 -6.82 -8.71
CA ALA A 69 12.79 -5.38 -8.50
C ALA A 69 11.48 -4.59 -8.63
N GLY A 70 10.68 -4.82 -9.68
CA GLY A 70 9.45 -4.06 -9.91
C GLY A 70 8.39 -4.34 -8.85
N VAL A 71 8.19 -5.60 -8.46
CA VAL A 71 7.24 -5.97 -7.39
C VAL A 71 7.70 -5.44 -6.04
N SER A 72 8.96 -5.65 -5.65
CA SER A 72 9.47 -5.15 -4.38
C SER A 72 9.46 -3.62 -4.30
N ALA A 73 9.85 -2.92 -5.36
CA ALA A 73 9.78 -1.47 -5.43
C ALA A 73 8.33 -0.96 -5.34
N GLY A 74 7.39 -1.59 -6.06
CA GLY A 74 5.97 -1.23 -6.01
C GLY A 74 5.39 -1.35 -4.61
N VAL A 75 5.63 -2.50 -3.94
CA VAL A 75 5.21 -2.71 -2.56
C VAL A 75 5.85 -1.68 -1.63
N LEU A 76 7.17 -1.47 -1.72
CA LEU A 76 7.88 -0.54 -0.84
C LEU A 76 7.38 0.88 -1.00
N ILE A 77 7.26 1.39 -2.23
CA ILE A 77 6.82 2.77 -2.50
C ILE A 77 5.41 2.99 -1.98
N VAL A 78 4.47 2.08 -2.28
CA VAL A 78 3.07 2.23 -1.86
C VAL A 78 2.94 2.09 -0.35
N CYS A 79 3.59 1.11 0.28
CA CYS A 79 3.56 0.96 1.75
C CYS A 79 4.21 2.13 2.47
N VAL A 80 5.34 2.67 1.98
CA VAL A 80 6.00 3.83 2.57
C VAL A 80 5.14 5.08 2.43
N SER A 81 4.57 5.31 1.24
CA SER A 81 3.62 6.41 1.02
C SER A 81 2.39 6.29 1.92
N GLY A 82 1.79 5.09 1.99
CA GLY A 82 0.67 4.78 2.86
C GLY A 82 1.00 4.94 4.34
N TYR A 83 2.21 4.58 4.76
CA TYR A 83 2.70 4.80 6.12
C TYR A 83 2.76 6.29 6.46
N PHE A 84 3.31 7.12 5.58
CA PHE A 84 3.35 8.58 5.80
C PHE A 84 1.96 9.20 5.78
N ALA A 85 1.09 8.80 4.86
CA ALA A 85 -0.30 9.27 4.79
C ALA A 85 -1.11 8.87 6.03
N ALA A 86 -1.02 7.61 6.46
CA ALA A 86 -1.68 7.11 7.66
C ALA A 86 -1.11 7.76 8.93
N ARG A 87 0.19 7.98 9.01
CA ARG A 87 0.82 8.73 10.11
C ARG A 87 0.32 10.18 10.16
N GLY A 88 0.23 10.84 9.00
CA GLY A 88 -0.31 12.19 8.88
C GLY A 88 -1.78 12.27 9.31
N ALA A 89 -2.61 11.33 8.86
CA ALA A 89 -4.03 11.24 9.21
C ALA A 89 -4.25 10.91 10.70
N VAL A 90 -3.39 10.08 11.31
CA VAL A 90 -3.47 9.76 12.75
C VAL A 90 -2.97 10.90 13.64
N ASN A 91 -2.12 11.80 13.12
CA ASN A 91 -1.72 13.03 13.78
C ASN A 91 -2.67 14.21 13.52
N ALA A 92 -3.46 14.16 12.45
CA ALA A 92 -4.52 15.13 12.21
C ALA A 92 -5.57 14.98 13.33
N ARG A 93 -5.80 16.06 14.07
CA ARG A 93 -6.71 16.06 15.21
C ARG A 93 -8.11 15.70 14.71
N PRO A 94 -8.85 14.78 15.37
CA PRO A 94 -10.20 14.36 14.96
C PRO A 94 -11.20 15.52 14.77
N ALA A 95 -10.89 16.69 15.35
CA ALA A 95 -11.66 17.92 15.26
C ALA A 95 -11.71 18.54 13.84
N ASP A 96 -10.83 18.17 12.91
CA ASP A 96 -10.82 18.75 11.57
C ASP A 96 -11.66 17.93 10.57
N VAL A 97 -11.71 16.60 10.75
CA VAL A 97 -12.62 15.72 9.99
C VAL A 97 -14.08 15.99 10.37
N LEU A 98 -14.36 16.30 11.64
CA LEU A 98 -15.70 16.68 12.11
C LEU A 98 -16.11 18.11 11.74
N ARG A 99 -15.16 19.02 11.46
CA ARG A 99 -15.48 20.38 10.98
C ARG A 99 -15.74 20.45 9.49
N GLY A 100 -15.14 19.56 8.69
CA GLY A 100 -15.41 19.46 7.25
C GLY A 100 -16.74 18.77 6.90
N ALA A 101 -17.29 17.95 7.79
CA ALA A 101 -18.58 17.28 7.59
C ALA A 101 -19.81 18.15 7.92
N ASN A 102 -19.60 19.36 8.44
CA ASN A 102 -20.66 20.31 8.84
C ASN A 102 -20.57 21.64 8.06
N ALA A 103 -19.93 21.64 6.89
CA ALA A 103 -19.84 22.76 5.96
C ALA A 103 -20.55 22.43 4.64
#